data_AF-A0A964LCK6-F1
#
_entry.id   AF-A0A964LCK6-F1
#
_cell.length_a   1.000
_cell.length_b   1.000
_cell.length_c   1.000
_cell.angle_alpha   90.00
_cell.angle_beta   90.00
_cell.angle_gamma   90.00
#
_symmetry.space_group_name_H-M   'P 1'
#
loop_
_entity.id
_entity.type
_entity.pdbx_description
1 polymer ?
#
loop_
_entity_poly.entity_id
_entity_poly.type
_entity_poly.pdbx_seq_one_letter_code
_entity_poly.pdbx_strand_id
1 'polypeptide(L)'
;MQMWMIQTVETELEWPAQETTVSFMGQTLILRPPEGNSAADIRLLYETEDSQAIREGYGTICRFLSALSWRHRRPARTRLHFACTAPMRGGKGGFGPAMRKDYFLSDDLQSPSDAKACLAVALHREAMSVNSIPYEFLGYFKIINVRYSGGEIIIGWINKALPLLREKRATDRIAKLATSTANIGEYLYGSGRCAVAHAFSGDVVNPDNPDDLLRLAEDMPVARALAEYLIETEMGICWEGSR
;
A
#
# COMPACT_ATOMS: atom_id res chain seq x y z
N MET A 1 8.98 -27.27 -18.46
CA MET A 1 9.96 -27.16 -17.36
C MET A 1 9.29 -26.48 -16.19
N GLN A 2 9.68 -26.81 -14.96
CA GLN A 2 9.15 -26.16 -13.76
C GLN A 2 9.89 -24.84 -13.47
N MET A 3 9.13 -23.79 -13.16
CA MET A 3 9.63 -22.45 -12.88
C MET A 3 9.03 -21.91 -11.58
N TRP A 4 9.86 -21.32 -10.74
CA TRP A 4 9.47 -20.64 -9.51
C TRP A 4 9.45 -19.13 -9.75
N MET A 5 8.33 -18.49 -9.42
CA MET A 5 8.28 -17.04 -9.19
C MET A 5 8.43 -16.80 -7.70
N ILE A 6 9.47 -16.05 -7.30
CA ILE A 6 9.81 -15.83 -5.89
C ILE A 6 9.90 -14.33 -5.63
N GLN A 7 9.29 -13.90 -4.52
CA GLN A 7 9.35 -12.54 -4.01
C GLN A 7 9.75 -12.57 -2.54
N THR A 8 10.87 -11.93 -2.20
CA THR A 8 11.24 -11.72 -0.80
C THR A 8 10.44 -10.57 -0.19
N VAL A 9 10.07 -10.72 1.08
CA VAL A 9 9.24 -9.75 1.81
C VAL A 9 9.96 -9.20 3.03
N GLU A 10 9.84 -7.90 3.22
CA GLU A 10 10.21 -7.16 4.44
C GLU A 10 8.94 -6.43 4.90
N THR A 11 8.23 -6.99 5.86
CA THR A 11 6.87 -6.54 6.16
C THR A 11 6.61 -6.48 7.65
N GLU A 12 5.74 -5.57 8.06
CA GLU A 12 5.16 -5.54 9.41
C GLU A 12 3.94 -6.46 9.55
N LEU A 13 3.58 -7.17 8.47
CA LEU A 13 2.53 -8.16 8.49
C LEU A 13 2.94 -9.37 9.34
N GLU A 14 1.93 -10.00 9.94
CA GLU A 14 2.09 -11.32 10.50
C GLU A 14 2.46 -12.31 9.40
N TRP A 15 3.38 -13.22 9.71
CA TRP A 15 3.89 -14.20 8.75
C TRP A 15 3.99 -15.57 9.42
N PRO A 16 3.84 -16.68 8.67
CA PRO A 16 3.86 -18.01 9.26
C PRO A 16 5.27 -18.43 9.71
N ALA A 17 5.39 -18.96 10.93
CA ALA A 17 6.66 -19.44 11.50
C ALA A 17 7.14 -20.76 10.87
N GLN A 18 6.33 -21.36 10.00
CA GLN A 18 6.64 -22.58 9.25
C GLN A 18 6.21 -22.38 7.80
N GLU A 19 6.75 -23.15 6.87
CA GLU A 19 6.26 -23.12 5.49
C GLU A 19 4.77 -23.40 5.47
N THR A 20 4.00 -22.49 4.86
CA THR A 20 2.54 -22.53 4.85
C THR A 20 2.04 -22.27 3.44
N THR A 21 1.07 -23.07 3.01
CA THR A 21 0.42 -22.93 1.72
C THR A 21 -0.91 -22.20 1.88
N VAL A 22 -1.18 -21.24 1.01
CA VAL A 22 -2.46 -20.52 0.96
C VAL A 22 -3.01 -20.50 -0.47
N SER A 23 -4.33 -20.54 -0.61
CA SER A 23 -5.00 -20.35 -1.90
C SER A 23 -5.34 -18.88 -2.10
N PHE A 24 -5.02 -18.33 -3.27
CA PHE A 24 -5.36 -16.95 -3.62
C PHE A 24 -5.56 -16.82 -5.13
N MET A 25 -6.71 -16.27 -5.55
CA MET A 25 -7.07 -16.14 -6.98
C MET A 25 -6.95 -17.47 -7.77
N GLY A 26 -7.30 -18.59 -7.13
CA GLY A 26 -7.20 -19.93 -7.73
C GLY A 26 -5.77 -20.46 -7.88
N GLN A 27 -4.79 -19.78 -7.31
CA GLN A 27 -3.39 -20.17 -7.31
C GLN A 27 -2.92 -20.59 -5.91
N THR A 28 -2.00 -21.54 -5.86
CA THR A 28 -1.36 -22.00 -4.63
C THR A 28 -0.09 -21.19 -4.37
N LEU A 29 -0.12 -20.36 -3.32
CA LEU A 29 1.03 -19.60 -2.87
C LEU A 29 1.69 -20.33 -1.69
N ILE A 30 3.02 -20.36 -1.66
CA ILE A 30 3.79 -20.90 -0.54
C ILE A 30 4.50 -19.74 0.15
N LEU A 31 4.16 -19.52 1.42
CA LEU A 31 4.78 -18.54 2.30
C LEU A 31 5.83 -19.25 3.13
N ARG A 32 7.04 -18.71 3.17
CA ARG A 32 8.14 -19.30 3.95
C ARG A 32 8.66 -18.30 4.97
N PRO A 33 8.92 -18.75 6.21
CA PRO A 33 9.64 -17.94 7.19
C PRO A 33 11.08 -17.68 6.73
N PRO A 34 11.74 -16.67 7.32
CA PRO A 34 13.18 -16.53 7.21
C PRO A 34 13.87 -17.75 7.83
N GLU A 35 14.99 -18.16 7.24
CA GLU A 35 15.73 -19.35 7.67
C GLU A 35 17.24 -19.08 7.50
N GLY A 36 18.04 -19.27 8.56
CA GLY A 36 19.48 -18.99 8.50
C GLY A 36 19.78 -17.56 8.02
N ASN A 37 20.43 -17.43 6.86
CA ASN A 37 20.72 -16.15 6.21
C ASN A 37 19.72 -15.77 5.10
N SER A 38 18.56 -16.41 5.05
CA SER A 38 17.52 -16.15 4.06
C SER A 38 16.37 -15.33 4.61
N ALA A 39 15.83 -14.44 3.77
CA ALA A 39 14.63 -13.66 4.09
C ALA A 39 13.36 -14.52 4.07
N ALA A 40 12.29 -13.98 4.63
CA ALA A 40 10.95 -14.45 4.36
C ALA A 40 10.63 -14.26 2.87
N ASP A 41 9.88 -15.19 2.30
CA ASP A 41 9.49 -15.11 0.89
C ASP A 41 8.11 -15.69 0.65
N ILE A 42 7.50 -15.25 -0.44
CA ILE A 42 6.33 -15.85 -1.06
C ILE A 42 6.72 -16.35 -2.44
N ARG A 43 6.24 -17.53 -2.80
CA ARG A 43 6.52 -18.15 -4.09
C ARG A 43 5.28 -18.78 -4.69
N LEU A 44 5.37 -18.96 -6.00
CA LEU A 44 4.39 -19.69 -6.78
C LEU A 44 5.13 -20.55 -7.81
N LEU A 45 4.67 -21.78 -8.01
CA LEU A 45 5.23 -22.74 -8.96
C LEU A 45 4.43 -22.74 -10.26
N TYR A 46 5.14 -22.74 -11.38
CA TYR A 46 4.61 -22.88 -12.73
C TYR A 46 5.20 -24.10 -13.42
N GLU A 47 4.41 -24.71 -14.30
CA GLU A 47 4.86 -25.79 -15.19
C GLU A 47 5.12 -25.28 -16.62
N THR A 48 5.57 -24.03 -16.75
CA THR A 48 5.82 -23.38 -18.04
C THR A 48 7.01 -22.42 -17.96
N GLU A 49 7.67 -22.22 -19.10
CA GLU A 49 8.70 -21.19 -19.33
C GLU A 49 8.12 -19.93 -19.96
N ASP A 50 6.82 -19.93 -20.22
CA ASP A 50 6.14 -18.78 -20.83
C ASP A 50 6.31 -17.53 -19.96
N SER A 51 6.93 -16.51 -20.57
CA SER A 51 7.21 -15.24 -19.90
C SER A 51 5.94 -14.51 -19.48
N GLN A 52 4.82 -14.71 -20.18
CA GLN A 52 3.55 -14.09 -19.82
C GLN A 52 2.98 -14.72 -18.54
N ALA A 53 2.91 -16.06 -18.46
CA ALA A 53 2.51 -16.76 -17.24
C ALA A 53 3.38 -16.39 -16.02
N ILE A 54 4.70 -16.26 -16.21
CA ILE A 54 5.63 -15.83 -15.15
C ILE A 54 5.30 -14.42 -14.65
N ARG A 55 5.03 -13.46 -15.56
CA ARG A 55 4.64 -12.09 -15.19
C ARG A 55 3.29 -12.05 -14.47
N GLU A 56 2.34 -12.88 -14.89
CA GLU A 56 1.04 -13.00 -14.24
C GLU A 56 1.16 -13.54 -12.81
N GLY A 57 2.11 -14.44 -12.56
CA GLY A 57 2.45 -14.90 -11.22
C GLY A 57 3.04 -13.84 -10.33
N TYR A 58 3.95 -13.04 -10.87
CA TYR A 58 4.45 -11.89 -10.15
C TYR A 58 3.32 -10.92 -9.80
N GLY A 59 2.40 -10.68 -10.75
CA GLY A 59 1.19 -9.91 -10.51
C GLY A 59 0.28 -10.51 -9.43
N THR A 60 0.15 -11.83 -9.37
CA THR A 60 -0.65 -12.53 -8.35
C THR A 60 -0.06 -12.38 -6.96
N ILE A 61 1.25 -12.56 -6.82
CA ILE A 61 1.97 -12.28 -5.57
C ILE A 61 1.80 -10.81 -5.16
N CYS A 62 1.92 -9.88 -6.10
CA CYS A 62 1.69 -8.46 -5.82
C CYS A 62 0.28 -8.21 -5.29
N ARG A 63 -0.75 -8.75 -5.95
CA ARG A 63 -2.14 -8.59 -5.51
C ARG A 63 -2.40 -9.22 -4.14
N PHE A 64 -1.80 -10.37 -3.86
CA PHE A 64 -1.86 -11.01 -2.54
C PHE A 64 -1.32 -10.09 -1.46
N LEU A 65 -0.11 -9.53 -1.65
CA LEU A 65 0.51 -8.62 -0.69
C LEU A 65 -0.30 -7.33 -0.52
N SER A 66 -0.94 -6.83 -1.58
CA SER A 66 -1.81 -5.64 -1.47
C SER A 66 -3.08 -5.93 -0.68
N ALA A 67 -3.73 -7.07 -0.93
CA ALA A 67 -4.92 -7.49 -0.17
C ALA A 67 -4.58 -7.71 1.32
N LEU A 68 -3.45 -8.36 1.60
CA LEU A 68 -2.99 -8.62 2.96
C LEU A 68 -2.61 -7.32 3.69
N SER A 69 -1.91 -6.41 2.99
CA SER A 69 -1.55 -5.07 3.50
C SER A 69 -2.78 -4.25 3.85
N TRP A 70 -3.80 -4.25 2.98
CA TRP A 70 -5.07 -3.56 3.22
C TRP A 70 -5.81 -4.13 4.42
N ARG A 71 -5.98 -5.47 4.47
CA ARG A 71 -6.71 -6.15 5.56
C ARG A 71 -6.15 -5.81 6.94
N HIS A 72 -4.82 -5.80 7.08
CA HIS A 72 -4.16 -5.57 8.36
C HIS A 72 -3.73 -4.12 8.60
N ARG A 73 -3.89 -3.23 7.61
CA ARG A 73 -3.39 -1.84 7.65
C ARG A 73 -1.91 -1.75 8.01
N ARG A 74 -1.10 -2.60 7.38
CA ARG A 74 0.36 -2.70 7.59
C ARG A 74 1.11 -2.71 6.27
N PRO A 75 2.31 -2.13 6.20
CA PRO A 75 3.12 -2.14 4.98
C PRO A 75 3.58 -3.55 4.61
N ALA A 76 3.63 -3.82 3.30
CA ALA A 76 4.16 -5.06 2.74
C ALA A 76 5.24 -4.72 1.71
N ARG A 77 6.49 -4.57 2.16
CA ARG A 77 7.61 -4.20 1.29
C ARG A 77 8.19 -5.44 0.62
N THR A 78 8.53 -5.28 -0.63
CA THR A 78 9.20 -6.29 -1.46
C THR A 78 10.63 -5.87 -1.70
N ARG A 79 11.57 -6.82 -1.72
CA ARG A 79 13.01 -6.51 -1.90
C ARG A 79 13.59 -7.08 -3.19
N LEU A 80 13.47 -8.38 -3.40
CA LEU A 80 13.98 -9.07 -4.58
C LEU A 80 12.88 -9.91 -5.21
N HIS A 81 12.75 -9.83 -6.53
CA HIS A 81 11.95 -10.76 -7.32
C HIS A 81 12.87 -11.50 -8.30
N PHE A 82 12.60 -12.77 -8.51
CA PHE A 82 13.31 -13.56 -9.53
C PHE A 82 12.45 -14.75 -9.98
N ALA A 83 12.61 -15.10 -11.26
CA ALA A 83 12.05 -16.31 -11.86
C ALA A 83 13.19 -17.31 -12.10
N CYS A 84 13.05 -18.54 -11.61
CA CYS A 84 14.13 -19.53 -11.72
C CYS A 84 13.64 -20.98 -11.67
N THR A 85 14.42 -21.90 -12.22
CA THR A 85 14.10 -23.35 -12.24
C THR A 85 14.32 -24.04 -10.89
N ALA A 86 15.05 -23.43 -9.97
CA ALA A 86 15.35 -23.97 -8.64
C ALA A 86 14.67 -23.12 -7.54
N PRO A 87 14.27 -23.72 -6.39
CA PRO A 87 13.58 -23.02 -5.30
C PRO A 87 14.54 -22.17 -4.44
N MET A 88 15.18 -21.17 -5.06
CA MET A 88 16.18 -20.32 -4.40
C MET A 88 15.60 -19.52 -3.21
N ARG A 89 16.50 -19.04 -2.35
CA ARG A 89 16.20 -18.11 -1.26
C ARG A 89 16.97 -16.81 -1.48
N GLY A 90 16.30 -15.68 -1.34
CA GLY A 90 16.99 -14.40 -1.27
C GLY A 90 17.64 -14.23 0.11
N GLY A 91 18.78 -13.53 0.15
CA GLY A 91 19.46 -13.23 1.42
C GLY A 91 18.59 -12.42 2.40
N LYS A 92 18.92 -12.43 3.68
CA LYS A 92 18.32 -11.54 4.67
C LYS A 92 18.57 -10.09 4.28
N GLY A 93 17.54 -9.26 4.46
CA GLY A 93 17.69 -7.81 4.44
C GLY A 93 17.65 -7.23 5.85
N GLY A 94 17.26 -5.96 5.98
CA GLY A 94 17.36 -5.23 7.25
C GLY A 94 16.25 -5.55 8.25
N PHE A 95 15.08 -5.97 7.76
CA PHE A 95 13.89 -6.23 8.58
C PHE A 95 13.24 -7.58 8.20
N GLY A 96 12.68 -8.27 9.19
CA GLY A 96 11.93 -9.50 9.01
C GLY A 96 10.53 -9.41 9.62
N PRO A 97 9.56 -10.20 9.13
CA PRO A 97 8.19 -10.13 9.61
C PRO A 97 8.00 -10.66 11.03
N ALA A 98 6.91 -10.24 11.67
CA ALA A 98 6.49 -10.79 12.96
C ALA A 98 5.97 -12.22 12.76
N MET A 99 6.59 -13.18 13.43
CA MET A 99 6.34 -14.61 13.21
C MET A 99 5.23 -15.16 14.09
N ARG A 100 4.31 -15.93 13.49
CA ARG A 100 3.18 -16.58 14.17
C ARG A 100 3.21 -18.09 13.98
N LYS A 101 3.16 -18.84 15.08
CA LYS A 101 3.10 -20.32 15.06
C LYS A 101 1.70 -20.82 14.69
N ASP A 102 0.69 -20.08 15.11
CA ASP A 102 -0.74 -20.25 14.87
C ASP A 102 -1.21 -19.38 13.70
N TYR A 103 -0.34 -19.17 12.70
CA TYR A 103 -0.67 -18.33 11.55
C TYR A 103 -1.90 -18.88 10.84
N PHE A 104 -2.92 -18.03 10.74
CA PHE A 104 -4.16 -18.33 10.06
C PHE A 104 -4.44 -17.19 9.09
N LEU A 105 -4.64 -17.54 7.83
CA LEU A 105 -5.15 -16.62 6.83
C LEU A 105 -6.55 -17.07 6.44
N SER A 106 -7.54 -16.22 6.68
CA SER A 106 -8.92 -16.52 6.33
C SER A 106 -9.07 -16.71 4.81
N ASP A 107 -9.85 -17.74 4.42
CA ASP A 107 -10.13 -18.08 3.02
C ASP A 107 -10.90 -16.99 2.26
N ASP A 108 -11.44 -16.00 2.97
CA ASP A 108 -12.14 -14.84 2.39
C ASP A 108 -11.18 -13.72 1.94
N LEU A 109 -9.85 -13.90 2.05
CA LEU A 109 -8.90 -12.94 1.47
C LEU A 109 -9.02 -12.96 -0.05
N GLN A 110 -9.62 -11.91 -0.60
CA GLN A 110 -9.84 -11.77 -2.05
C GLN A 110 -9.20 -10.50 -2.59
N SER A 111 -8.76 -10.57 -3.85
CA SER A 111 -8.45 -9.36 -4.61
C SER A 111 -9.76 -8.67 -5.00
N PRO A 112 -9.83 -7.32 -4.97
CA PRO A 112 -10.94 -6.61 -5.58
C PRO A 112 -11.14 -7.03 -7.05
N SER A 113 -12.39 -7.19 -7.47
CA SER A 113 -12.74 -7.53 -8.86
C SER A 113 -12.70 -6.32 -9.79
N ASP A 114 -12.99 -5.13 -9.27
CA ASP A 114 -12.90 -3.88 -10.02
C ASP A 114 -11.43 -3.42 -10.19
N ALA A 115 -11.06 -3.04 -11.41
CA ALA A 115 -9.69 -2.68 -11.75
C ALA A 115 -9.21 -1.42 -11.00
N LYS A 116 -10.11 -0.46 -10.77
CA LYS A 116 -9.79 0.77 -10.02
C LYS A 116 -9.61 0.47 -8.54
N ALA A 117 -10.48 -0.35 -7.95
CA ALA A 117 -10.34 -0.83 -6.58
C ALA A 117 -9.03 -1.61 -6.37
N CYS A 118 -8.69 -2.50 -7.31
CA CYS A 118 -7.42 -3.23 -7.28
C CYS A 118 -6.21 -2.28 -7.33
N LEU A 119 -6.25 -1.26 -8.20
CA LEU A 119 -5.20 -0.25 -8.29
C LEU A 119 -5.10 0.59 -7.00
N ALA A 120 -6.24 1.00 -6.43
CA ALA A 120 -6.29 1.79 -5.21
C ALA A 120 -5.67 1.05 -4.01
N VAL A 121 -6.02 -0.22 -3.82
CA VAL A 121 -5.43 -1.08 -2.78
C VAL A 121 -3.93 -1.31 -3.00
N ALA A 122 -3.50 -1.48 -4.26
CA ALA A 122 -2.07 -1.58 -4.58
C ALA A 122 -1.30 -0.28 -4.30
N LEU A 123 -1.88 0.88 -4.64
CA LEU A 123 -1.31 2.20 -4.33
C LEU A 123 -1.28 2.47 -2.83
N HIS A 124 -2.27 1.98 -2.07
CA HIS A 124 -2.29 2.09 -0.61
C HIS A 124 -1.14 1.31 0.03
N ARG A 125 -0.93 0.05 -0.38
CA ARG A 125 0.24 -0.73 0.03
C ARG A 125 1.54 -0.01 -0.31
N GLU A 126 1.66 0.53 -1.52
CA GLU A 126 2.86 1.25 -1.98
C GLU A 126 3.13 2.49 -1.12
N ALA A 127 2.10 3.30 -0.86
CA ALA A 127 2.19 4.50 -0.02
C ALA A 127 2.66 4.14 1.40
N MET A 128 2.12 3.08 2.01
CA MET A 128 2.58 2.62 3.34
C MET A 128 4.02 2.07 3.33
N SER A 129 4.45 1.56 2.17
CA SER A 129 5.71 0.83 2.03
C SER A 129 6.89 1.74 1.68
N VAL A 130 6.64 2.92 1.10
CA VAL A 130 7.69 3.86 0.73
C VAL A 130 8.35 4.48 1.97
N ASN A 131 9.67 4.64 1.92
CA ASN A 131 10.43 5.29 2.99
C ASN A 131 10.67 6.78 2.67
N SER A 132 9.58 7.54 2.50
CA SER A 132 9.65 8.97 2.16
C SER A 132 8.32 9.66 2.47
N ILE A 133 8.34 10.65 3.36
CA ILE A 133 7.13 11.41 3.75
C ILE A 133 6.44 12.05 2.52
N PRO A 134 7.14 12.77 1.62
CA PRO A 134 6.51 13.32 0.43
C PRO A 134 5.85 12.26 -0.47
N TYR A 135 6.55 11.15 -0.75
CA TYR A 135 6.02 10.13 -1.66
C TYR A 135 4.92 9.28 -1.02
N GLU A 136 4.92 9.08 0.31
CA GLU A 136 3.80 8.48 1.03
C GLU A 136 2.55 9.37 0.88
N PHE A 137 2.69 10.68 1.13
CA PHE A 137 1.60 11.65 1.01
C PHE A 137 1.03 11.66 -0.41
N LEU A 138 1.91 11.75 -1.42
CA LEU A 138 1.53 11.70 -2.82
C LEU A 138 0.89 10.35 -3.19
N GLY A 139 1.36 9.24 -2.62
CA GLY A 139 0.81 7.91 -2.80
C GLY A 139 -0.68 7.84 -2.42
N TYR A 140 -1.05 8.43 -1.28
CA TYR A 140 -2.46 8.52 -0.88
C TYR A 140 -3.29 9.41 -1.81
N PHE A 141 -2.74 10.53 -2.29
CA PHE A 141 -3.42 11.36 -3.28
C PHE A 141 -3.59 10.67 -4.65
N LYS A 142 -2.66 9.78 -5.04
CA LYS A 142 -2.82 8.98 -6.25
C LYS A 142 -4.05 8.07 -6.18
N ILE A 143 -4.45 7.61 -5.00
CA ILE A 143 -5.67 6.81 -4.80
C ILE A 143 -6.91 7.65 -5.12
N ILE A 144 -6.97 8.90 -4.65
CA ILE A 144 -8.05 9.84 -5.00
C ILE A 144 -8.10 10.05 -6.53
N ASN A 145 -6.93 10.15 -7.17
CA ASN A 145 -6.81 10.30 -8.63
C ASN A 145 -7.25 9.06 -9.44
N VAL A 146 -7.39 7.88 -8.81
CA VAL A 146 -7.97 6.70 -9.48
C VAL A 146 -9.45 6.96 -9.82
N ARG A 147 -10.15 7.72 -8.97
CA ARG A 147 -11.59 7.98 -9.11
C ARG A 147 -11.90 9.34 -9.73
N TYR A 148 -11.12 10.36 -9.39
CA TYR A 148 -11.36 11.75 -9.75
C TYR A 148 -10.20 12.32 -10.56
N SER A 149 -10.51 13.20 -11.50
CA SER A 149 -9.51 13.95 -12.27
C SER A 149 -9.91 15.42 -12.33
N GLY A 150 -8.93 16.32 -12.35
CA GLY A 150 -9.13 17.76 -12.31
C GLY A 150 -9.09 18.32 -10.89
N GLY A 151 -8.32 19.41 -10.71
CA GLY A 151 -8.05 19.98 -9.39
C GLY A 151 -9.31 20.43 -8.66
N GLU A 152 -10.21 21.15 -9.34
CA GLU A 152 -11.46 21.64 -8.74
C GLU A 152 -12.37 20.50 -8.26
N ILE A 153 -12.46 19.41 -9.04
CA ILE A 153 -13.26 18.23 -8.69
C ILE A 153 -12.69 17.54 -7.46
N ILE A 154 -11.36 17.37 -7.42
CA ILE A 154 -10.67 16.75 -6.29
C ILE A 154 -10.81 17.62 -5.04
N ILE A 155 -10.56 18.92 -5.12
CA ILE A 155 -10.71 19.87 -4.01
C ILE A 155 -12.15 19.84 -3.47
N GLY A 156 -13.15 19.89 -4.37
CA GLY A 156 -14.56 19.82 -4.01
C GLY A 156 -14.94 18.50 -3.34
N TRP A 157 -14.38 17.38 -3.79
CA TRP A 157 -14.57 16.08 -3.15
C TRP A 157 -13.91 16.03 -1.76
N ILE A 158 -12.66 16.48 -1.64
CA ILE A 158 -11.94 16.50 -0.35
C ILE A 158 -12.77 17.27 0.68
N ASN A 159 -13.19 18.49 0.36
CA ASN A 159 -13.97 19.33 1.28
C ASN A 159 -15.28 18.67 1.75
N LYS A 160 -15.92 17.86 0.89
CA LYS A 160 -17.11 17.09 1.25
C LYS A 160 -16.78 15.86 2.11
N ALA A 161 -15.63 15.23 1.90
CA ALA A 161 -15.20 14.04 2.62
C ALA A 161 -14.63 14.36 4.02
N LEU A 162 -13.95 15.50 4.20
CA LEU A 162 -13.35 15.91 5.48
C LEU A 162 -14.28 15.74 6.72
N PRO A 163 -15.55 16.21 6.72
CA PRO A 163 -16.43 16.06 7.88
C PRO A 163 -16.90 14.61 8.12
N LEU A 164 -16.63 13.68 7.21
CA LEU A 164 -17.04 12.28 7.29
C LEU A 164 -15.93 11.38 7.86
N LEU A 165 -14.70 11.91 7.99
CA LEU A 165 -13.57 11.18 8.53
C LEU A 165 -13.71 10.99 10.05
N ARG A 166 -13.31 9.81 10.53
CA ARG A 166 -13.45 9.41 11.95
C ARG A 166 -12.13 9.13 12.65
N GLU A 167 -11.03 9.03 11.90
CA GLU A 167 -9.73 8.74 12.48
C GLU A 167 -9.25 9.94 13.30
N LYS A 168 -8.90 9.71 14.56
CA LYS A 168 -8.65 10.77 15.54
C LYS A 168 -7.55 11.74 15.09
N ARG A 169 -6.41 11.23 14.59
CA ARG A 169 -5.30 12.10 14.18
C ARG A 169 -5.69 12.97 12.99
N ALA A 170 -6.46 12.44 12.05
CA ALA A 170 -7.01 13.18 10.93
C ALA A 170 -7.98 14.27 11.42
N THR A 171 -8.92 13.94 12.30
CA THR A 171 -9.87 14.93 12.84
C THR A 171 -9.17 16.02 13.65
N ASP A 172 -8.17 15.66 14.46
CA ASP A 172 -7.37 16.61 15.24
C ASP A 172 -6.59 17.56 14.30
N ARG A 173 -5.99 17.03 13.23
CA ARG A 173 -5.29 17.86 12.23
C ARG A 173 -6.24 18.75 11.45
N ILE A 174 -7.42 18.27 11.06
CA ILE A 174 -8.45 19.06 10.38
C ILE A 174 -8.87 20.24 11.26
N ALA A 175 -9.10 20.01 12.56
CA ALA A 175 -9.43 21.06 13.51
C ALA A 175 -8.31 22.11 13.62
N LYS A 176 -7.04 21.68 13.65
CA LYS A 176 -5.86 22.58 13.63
C LYS A 176 -5.84 23.42 12.35
N LEU A 177 -6.00 22.80 11.18
CA LEU A 177 -6.00 23.50 9.88
C LEU A 177 -7.16 24.50 9.77
N ALA A 178 -8.34 24.18 10.28
CA ALA A 178 -9.50 25.05 10.24
C ALA A 178 -9.28 26.40 10.96
N THR A 179 -8.29 26.51 11.84
CA THR A 179 -7.95 27.76 12.53
C THR A 179 -7.20 28.77 11.66
N SER A 180 -6.54 28.31 10.58
CA SER A 180 -5.64 29.13 9.75
C SER A 180 -5.88 29.00 8.25
N THR A 181 -6.69 28.03 7.82
CA THR A 181 -6.87 27.66 6.42
C THR A 181 -8.34 27.71 6.04
N ALA A 182 -8.72 28.70 5.24
CA ALA A 182 -10.11 28.89 4.81
C ALA A 182 -10.65 27.71 3.98
N ASN A 183 -9.80 27.12 3.13
CA ASN A 183 -10.13 26.00 2.27
C ASN A 183 -9.10 24.88 2.42
N ILE A 184 -9.41 23.89 3.27
CA ILE A 184 -8.49 22.78 3.58
C ILE A 184 -8.24 21.91 2.35
N GLY A 185 -9.26 21.64 1.53
CA GLY A 185 -9.10 20.83 0.32
C GLY A 185 -8.15 21.47 -0.69
N GLU A 186 -8.23 22.79 -0.86
CA GLU A 186 -7.32 23.55 -1.73
C GLU A 186 -5.88 23.54 -1.18
N TYR A 187 -5.72 23.72 0.13
CA TYR A 187 -4.42 23.61 0.80
C TYR A 187 -3.76 22.23 0.60
N LEU A 188 -4.50 21.15 0.89
CA LEU A 188 -3.95 19.79 0.75
C LEU A 188 -3.65 19.43 -0.71
N TYR A 189 -4.46 19.91 -1.65
CA TYR A 189 -4.23 19.69 -3.08
C TYR A 189 -3.05 20.50 -3.62
N GLY A 190 -2.98 21.80 -3.31
CA GLY A 190 -1.93 22.72 -3.75
C GLY A 190 -0.63 22.50 -3.01
N SER A 191 -0.56 22.94 -1.75
CA SER A 191 0.63 22.90 -0.89
C SER A 191 1.03 21.49 -0.43
N GLY A 192 0.17 20.49 -0.65
CA GLY A 192 0.50 19.07 -0.48
C GLY A 192 0.78 18.39 -1.81
N ARG A 193 -0.26 17.88 -2.48
CA ARG A 193 -0.13 17.04 -3.67
C ARG A 193 0.66 17.69 -4.81
N CYS A 194 0.33 18.93 -5.19
CA CYS A 194 0.99 19.60 -6.32
C CYS A 194 2.43 19.98 -5.98
N ALA A 195 2.65 20.49 -4.77
CA ALA A 195 3.95 20.83 -4.21
C ALA A 195 4.94 19.64 -4.21
N VAL A 196 4.46 18.42 -3.92
CA VAL A 196 5.29 17.20 -4.03
C VAL A 196 5.49 16.76 -5.49
N ALA A 197 4.45 16.86 -6.32
CA ALA A 197 4.45 16.27 -7.66
C ALA A 197 5.19 17.11 -8.72
N HIS A 198 5.30 18.43 -8.52
CA HIS A 198 5.82 19.36 -9.52
C HIS A 198 7.04 20.11 -8.99
N ALA A 199 8.19 19.91 -9.63
CA ALA A 199 9.45 20.58 -9.28
C ALA A 199 9.62 21.97 -9.91
N PHE A 200 8.67 22.42 -10.74
CA PHE A 200 8.74 23.70 -11.46
C PHE A 200 7.80 24.77 -10.88
N SER A 201 6.96 24.44 -9.89
CA SER A 201 6.13 25.43 -9.19
C SER A 201 6.95 26.20 -8.16
N GLY A 202 6.51 27.39 -7.74
CA GLY A 202 7.15 28.12 -6.64
C GLY A 202 7.08 27.40 -5.28
N ASP A 203 6.08 26.54 -5.11
CA ASP A 203 5.76 25.87 -3.84
C ASP A 203 6.26 24.40 -3.80
N VAL A 204 7.46 24.09 -4.30
CA VAL A 204 7.99 22.71 -4.28
C VAL A 204 8.28 22.26 -2.84
N VAL A 205 7.93 21.03 -2.51
CA VAL A 205 8.39 20.38 -1.27
C VAL A 205 9.88 20.08 -1.39
N ASN A 206 10.69 20.81 -0.63
CA ASN A 206 12.13 20.61 -0.61
C ASN A 206 12.50 19.54 0.44
N PRO A 207 13.11 18.40 0.06
CA PRO A 207 13.52 17.37 1.01
C PRO A 207 14.61 17.84 2.00
N ASP A 208 15.33 18.91 1.70
CA ASP A 208 16.31 19.54 2.61
C ASP A 208 15.68 20.61 3.52
N ASN A 209 14.38 20.90 3.35
CA ASN A 209 13.64 21.79 4.22
C ASN A 209 12.87 21.00 5.29
N PRO A 210 13.28 21.03 6.57
CA PRO A 210 12.59 20.29 7.62
C PRO A 210 11.15 20.75 7.83
N ASP A 211 10.82 22.03 7.58
CA ASP A 211 9.46 22.54 7.77
C ASP A 211 8.48 21.91 6.78
N ASP A 212 8.92 21.64 5.55
CA ASP A 212 8.10 20.95 4.55
C ASP A 212 7.83 19.49 4.97
N LEU A 213 8.86 18.79 5.45
CA LEU A 213 8.72 17.41 5.92
C LEU A 213 7.83 17.30 7.15
N LEU A 214 8.01 18.18 8.13
CA LEU A 214 7.20 18.21 9.35
C LEU A 214 5.75 18.54 9.03
N ARG A 215 5.51 19.55 8.18
CA ARG A 215 4.16 19.91 7.73
C ARG A 215 3.46 18.75 7.05
N LEU A 216 4.11 18.09 6.08
CA LEU A 216 3.53 16.92 5.40
C LEU A 216 3.30 15.75 6.35
N ALA A 217 4.20 15.52 7.31
CA ALA A 217 4.02 14.50 8.33
C ALA A 217 2.80 14.80 9.22
N GLU A 218 2.58 16.06 9.58
CA GLU A 218 1.37 16.49 10.30
C GLU A 218 0.10 16.33 9.45
N ASP A 219 0.16 16.56 8.14
CA ASP A 219 -0.98 16.40 7.21
C ASP A 219 -1.27 14.94 6.83
N MET A 220 -0.28 14.04 7.00
CA MET A 220 -0.33 12.64 6.57
C MET A 220 -1.58 11.88 7.05
N PRO A 221 -2.02 11.99 8.32
CA PRO A 221 -3.22 11.29 8.78
C PRO A 221 -4.47 11.66 7.97
N VAL A 222 -4.59 12.91 7.53
CA VAL A 222 -5.72 13.37 6.72
C VAL A 222 -5.66 12.77 5.32
N ALA A 223 -4.49 12.79 4.67
CA ALA A 223 -4.32 12.20 3.34
C ALA A 223 -4.62 10.69 3.34
N ARG A 224 -4.10 9.96 4.34
CA ARG A 224 -4.37 8.54 4.53
C ARG A 224 -5.86 8.28 4.75
N ALA A 225 -6.49 9.01 5.68
CA ALA A 225 -7.90 8.83 6.00
C ALA A 225 -8.82 9.14 4.81
N LEU A 226 -8.51 10.14 3.99
CA LEU A 226 -9.24 10.41 2.74
C LEU A 226 -9.12 9.24 1.75
N ALA A 227 -7.91 8.70 1.55
CA ALA A 227 -7.69 7.58 0.65
C ALA A 227 -8.41 6.30 1.13
N GLU A 228 -8.34 6.01 2.42
CA GLU A 228 -9.05 4.88 3.03
C GLU A 228 -10.58 5.06 2.93
N TYR A 229 -11.09 6.27 3.22
CA TYR A 229 -12.51 6.61 3.10
C TYR A 229 -13.02 6.37 1.66
N LEU A 230 -12.25 6.76 0.64
CA LEU A 230 -12.58 6.48 -0.76
C LEU A 230 -12.68 4.98 -1.06
N ILE A 231 -11.67 4.21 -0.63
CA ILE A 231 -11.61 2.75 -0.86
C ILE A 231 -12.78 2.04 -0.17
N GLU A 232 -13.10 2.43 1.06
CA GLU A 232 -14.18 1.82 1.82
C GLU A 232 -15.57 2.19 1.28
N THR A 233 -15.83 3.48 1.11
CA THR A 233 -17.20 3.98 0.87
C THR A 233 -17.59 4.01 -0.61
N GLU A 234 -16.64 4.27 -1.50
CA GLU A 234 -16.92 4.36 -2.94
C GLU A 234 -16.50 3.12 -3.73
N MET A 235 -15.51 2.37 -3.23
CA MET A 235 -15.04 1.13 -3.87
C MET A 235 -15.52 -0.13 -3.14
N GLY A 236 -16.14 0.00 -1.96
CA GLY A 236 -16.76 -1.10 -1.23
C GLY A 236 -15.77 -2.10 -0.63
N ILE A 237 -14.48 -1.73 -0.48
CA ILE A 237 -13.45 -2.65 0.02
C ILE A 237 -13.24 -2.37 1.51
N CYS A 238 -13.77 -3.25 2.35
CA CYS A 238 -13.64 -3.19 3.80
C CYS A 238 -12.34 -3.87 4.28
N TRP A 239 -11.82 -3.46 5.44
CA TRP A 239 -10.76 -4.19 6.16
C TRP A 239 -11.36 -4.87 7.41
N GLU A 240 -10.57 -5.67 8.14
CA GLU A 240 -11.10 -6.53 9.22
C GLU A 240 -11.81 -5.77 10.36
N GLY A 241 -11.38 -4.54 10.65
CA GLY A 241 -11.95 -3.74 11.74
C GLY A 241 -13.00 -2.70 11.29
N SER A 242 -13.42 -2.70 10.02
CA SER A 242 -14.50 -1.83 9.54
C SER A 242 -15.89 -2.51 9.57
N ARG A 243 -15.97 -3.74 10.08
CA ARG A 243 -17.21 -4.51 10.29
C ARG A 243 -17.66 -4.45 11.75
#